data_AF-A0A7L2J196-F1
#
_entry.id   AF-A0A7L2J196-F1
#
_cell.length_a   1.000
_cell.length_b   1.000
_cell.length_c   1.000
_cell.angle_alpha   90.00
_cell.angle_beta   90.00
_cell.angle_gamma   90.00
#
_symmetry.space_group_name_H-M   'P 1'
#
loop_
_entity.id
_entity.type
_entity.pdbx_description
1 polymer ?
#
loop_
_entity_poly.entity_id
_entity_poly.type
_entity_poly.pdbx_seq_one_letter_code
_entity_poly.pdbx_strand_id
1 'polypeptide(L)'
;SLLDAVQEHSPMVGRFWLVVMLLFRILVLATVGSDVFEDEQEEFVCNTQQPGCKPVCYDAAFPISHYRFLVFHIVVLSAPAALFVIFARARRLQPFYVGSVVARIAAEMGFLLGQALLYGFRVQPLFVCRRRPCPHRVDCFVSRPTEKTV
;
A
#
# COMPACT_ATOMS: atom_id res chain seq x y z
N SER A 1 -33.47 15.97 8.73
CA SER A 1 -33.28 17.41 9.11
C SER A 1 -31.83 17.66 9.52
N LEU A 2 -31.21 18.75 9.01
CA LEU A 2 -29.76 19.05 9.01
C LEU A 2 -28.87 18.07 8.20
N LEU A 3 -28.95 16.76 8.48
CA LEU A 3 -28.20 15.74 7.73
C LEU A 3 -28.57 15.70 6.24
N ASP A 4 -29.85 15.82 5.89
CA ASP A 4 -30.31 15.79 4.49
C ASP A 4 -29.83 17.00 3.67
N ALA A 5 -29.76 18.19 4.29
CA ALA A 5 -29.26 19.42 3.64
C ALA A 5 -27.75 19.37 3.41
N VAL A 6 -27.00 18.78 4.37
CA VAL A 6 -25.57 18.50 4.20
C VAL A 6 -25.35 17.43 3.14
N GLN A 7 -26.19 16.39 3.10
CA GLN A 7 -26.16 15.30 2.12
C GLN A 7 -26.49 15.74 0.68
N GLU A 8 -27.07 16.92 0.46
CA GLU A 8 -27.39 17.46 -0.87
C GLU A 8 -26.23 18.28 -1.46
N HIS A 9 -25.44 18.95 -0.61
CA HIS A 9 -24.24 19.70 -1.00
C HIS A 9 -22.95 18.85 -0.95
N SER A 10 -22.90 17.86 -0.05
CA SER A 10 -21.75 16.98 0.17
C SER A 10 -21.53 15.82 -0.84
N PRO A 11 -22.47 15.35 -1.68
CA PRO A 11 -22.20 14.25 -2.59
C PRO A 11 -21.34 14.72 -3.77
N MET A 12 -21.45 15.99 -4.19
CA MET A 12 -20.55 16.56 -5.21
C MET A 12 -19.17 16.86 -4.63
N VAL A 13 -19.08 17.50 -3.46
CA VAL A 13 -17.81 17.78 -2.79
C VAL A 13 -17.08 16.49 -2.41
N GLY A 14 -17.78 15.52 -1.84
CA GLY A 14 -17.24 14.20 -1.50
C GLY A 14 -16.76 13.44 -2.72
N ARG A 15 -17.54 13.37 -3.81
CA ARG A 15 -17.11 12.71 -5.06
C ARG A 15 -15.89 13.39 -5.68
N PHE A 16 -15.89 14.72 -5.74
CA PHE A 16 -14.75 15.49 -6.23
C PHE A 16 -13.51 15.24 -5.39
N TRP A 17 -13.64 15.31 -4.06
CA TRP A 17 -12.55 15.06 -3.12
C TRP A 17 -12.01 13.63 -3.21
N LEU A 18 -12.88 12.63 -3.38
CA LEU A 18 -12.46 11.23 -3.57
C LEU A 18 -11.65 11.03 -4.85
N VAL A 19 -12.03 11.70 -5.94
CA VAL A 19 -11.28 11.66 -7.21
C VAL A 19 -9.95 12.38 -7.06
N VAL A 20 -9.93 13.57 -6.45
CA VAL A 20 -8.69 14.33 -6.17
C VAL A 20 -7.73 13.52 -5.31
N MET A 21 -8.20 12.90 -4.22
CA MET A 21 -7.38 12.04 -3.35
C MET A 21 -6.88 10.78 -4.06
N LEU A 22 -7.67 10.22 -4.99
CA LEU A 22 -7.23 9.08 -5.81
C LEU A 22 -6.12 9.49 -6.77
N LEU A 23 -6.29 10.62 -7.48
CA LEU A 23 -5.28 11.16 -8.39
C LEU A 23 -3.99 11.50 -7.64
N PHE A 24 -4.10 12.12 -6.47
CA PHE A 24 -2.96 12.39 -5.60
C PHE A 24 -2.24 11.11 -5.17
N ARG A 25 -2.98 10.07 -4.75
CA ARG A 25 -2.39 8.76 -4.40
C ARG A 25 -1.67 8.10 -5.59
N ILE A 26 -2.25 8.16 -6.79
CA ILE A 26 -1.62 7.62 -8.01
C ILE A 26 -0.36 8.43 -8.36
N LEU A 27 -0.42 9.76 -8.27
CA LEU A 27 0.72 10.62 -8.56
C LEU A 27 1.89 10.34 -7.60
N VAL A 28 1.62 10.30 -6.29
CA VAL A 28 2.65 9.98 -5.28
C VAL A 28 3.27 8.60 -5.53
N LEU A 29 2.45 7.60 -5.87
CA LEU A 29 2.96 6.28 -6.23
C LEU A 29 3.83 6.32 -7.51
N ALA A 30 3.43 7.09 -8.52
CA ALA A 30 4.18 7.21 -9.76
C ALA A 30 5.46 8.02 -9.64
N THR A 31 5.56 8.96 -8.69
CA THR A 31 6.75 9.81 -8.51
C THR A 31 7.68 9.34 -7.40
N VAL A 32 7.15 8.72 -6.34
CA VAL A 32 7.94 8.24 -5.19
C VAL A 32 8.05 6.72 -5.23
N GLY A 33 7.01 6.04 -5.71
CA GLY A 33 6.92 4.59 -5.65
C GLY A 33 7.85 3.86 -6.62
N SER A 34 7.99 4.33 -7.87
CA SER A 34 8.97 3.77 -8.81
C SER A 34 10.40 4.07 -8.34
N ASP A 35 10.71 5.35 -8.11
CA ASP A 35 12.11 5.77 -7.95
C ASP A 35 12.73 5.32 -6.62
N VAL A 36 11.93 5.10 -5.56
CA VAL A 36 12.43 4.64 -4.25
C VAL A 36 12.36 3.12 -4.11
N PHE A 37 11.37 2.46 -4.74
CA PHE A 37 11.11 1.03 -4.52
C PHE A 37 11.51 0.11 -5.70
N GLU A 38 11.87 0.66 -6.86
CA GLU A 38 12.37 -0.12 -8.02
C GLU A 38 13.84 -0.52 -7.80
N ASP A 39 14.64 0.35 -7.18
CA ASP A 39 16.06 0.13 -6.90
C ASP A 39 16.33 -0.72 -5.64
N GLU A 40 15.29 -1.13 -4.87
CA GLU A 40 15.50 -1.86 -3.60
C GLU A 40 16.23 -3.18 -3.82
N GLN A 41 15.93 -3.87 -4.91
CA GLN A 41 16.58 -5.14 -5.21
C GLN A 41 18.01 -4.91 -5.72
N GLU A 42 18.28 -3.81 -6.40
CA GLU A 42 19.62 -3.49 -6.91
C GLU A 42 20.55 -3.05 -5.78
N GLU A 43 20.09 -2.15 -4.90
CA GLU A 43 20.87 -1.62 -3.78
C GLU A 43 20.90 -2.56 -2.55
N PHE A 44 20.16 -3.68 -2.54
CA PHE A 44 20.27 -4.70 -1.49
C PHE A 44 21.60 -5.46 -1.62
N VAL A 45 22.49 -5.32 -0.63
CA VAL A 45 23.83 -5.91 -0.67
C VAL A 45 23.95 -7.02 0.37
N CYS A 46 24.38 -8.21 -0.02
CA CYS A 46 24.71 -9.30 0.91
C CYS A 46 26.23 -9.56 0.91
N ASN A 47 26.80 -9.88 2.07
CA ASN A 47 28.23 -10.19 2.24
C ASN A 47 28.64 -11.57 1.70
N THR A 48 28.26 -11.90 0.46
CA THR A 48 28.56 -13.19 -0.16
C THR A 48 28.71 -13.06 -1.67
N GLN A 49 29.61 -13.86 -2.24
CA GLN A 49 29.79 -13.99 -3.69
C GLN A 49 28.96 -15.14 -4.29
N GLN A 50 28.13 -15.81 -3.47
CA GLN A 50 27.34 -16.95 -3.92
C GLN A 50 26.21 -16.49 -4.87
N PRO A 51 26.19 -16.94 -6.13
CA PRO A 51 25.12 -16.61 -7.07
C PRO A 51 23.77 -17.14 -6.57
N GLY A 52 22.71 -16.35 -6.73
CA GLY A 52 21.36 -16.71 -6.30
C GLY A 52 21.07 -16.51 -4.80
N CYS A 53 22.07 -16.22 -3.96
CA CYS A 53 21.81 -15.95 -2.53
C CYS A 53 21.08 -14.61 -2.32
N LYS A 54 21.53 -13.53 -2.99
CA LYS A 54 20.91 -12.20 -2.94
C LYS A 54 19.38 -12.21 -3.20
N PRO A 55 18.87 -12.73 -4.33
CA PRO A 55 17.43 -12.70 -4.60
C PRO A 55 16.62 -13.53 -3.60
N VAL A 56 17.11 -14.70 -3.17
CA VAL A 56 16.39 -15.54 -2.20
C VAL A 56 16.33 -14.90 -0.81
N CYS A 57 17.38 -14.20 -0.41
CA CYS A 57 17.42 -13.45 0.85
C CYS A 57 16.58 -12.17 0.78
N TYR A 58 16.55 -11.50 -0.37
CA TYR A 58 15.66 -10.36 -0.61
C TYR A 58 14.19 -10.77 -0.47
N ASP A 59 13.77 -11.85 -1.13
CA ASP A 59 12.41 -12.40 -1.03
C ASP A 59 12.06 -12.91 0.37
N ALA A 60 13.07 -13.26 1.18
CA ALA A 60 12.88 -13.66 2.57
C ALA A 60 12.71 -12.47 3.51
N ALA A 61 13.44 -11.38 3.25
CA ALA A 61 13.37 -10.14 4.02
C ALA A 61 12.08 -9.36 3.72
N PHE A 62 11.69 -9.34 2.44
CA PHE A 62 10.56 -8.55 1.95
C PHE A 62 9.65 -9.42 1.07
N PRO A 63 8.86 -10.34 1.67
CA PRO A 63 7.97 -11.22 0.91
C PRO A 63 6.91 -10.43 0.10
N ILE A 64 6.52 -9.27 0.59
CA ILE A 64 5.72 -8.26 -0.11
C ILE A 64 6.46 -6.93 0.10
N SER A 65 6.71 -6.16 -0.96
CA SER A 65 7.29 -4.81 -0.83
C SER A 65 6.21 -3.78 -0.49
N HIS A 66 6.60 -2.70 0.20
CA HIS A 66 5.67 -1.62 0.55
C HIS A 66 4.95 -1.07 -0.68
N TYR A 67 5.66 -0.92 -1.81
CA TYR A 67 5.07 -0.50 -3.08
C TYR A 67 3.93 -1.41 -3.56
N ARG A 68 4.14 -2.74 -3.56
CA ARG A 68 3.10 -3.70 -4.00
C ARG A 68 1.89 -3.67 -3.08
N PHE A 69 2.12 -3.50 -1.77
CA PHE A 69 1.04 -3.34 -0.80
C PHE A 69 0.25 -2.03 -1.02
N LEU A 70 0.94 -0.93 -1.30
CA LEU A 70 0.32 0.37 -1.61
C LEU A 70 -0.48 0.35 -2.93
N VAL A 71 0.02 -0.32 -3.97
CA VAL A 71 -0.72 -0.55 -5.21
C VAL A 71 -2.03 -1.31 -4.92
N PHE A 72 -1.95 -2.40 -4.16
CA PHE A 72 -3.11 -3.20 -3.80
C PHE A 72 -4.14 -2.39 -2.98
N HIS A 73 -3.67 -1.55 -2.05
CA HIS A 73 -4.48 -0.59 -1.27
C HIS A 73 -5.27 0.34 -2.19
N ILE A 74 -4.62 0.98 -3.16
CA ILE A 74 -5.25 1.91 -4.11
C ILE A 74 -6.32 1.21 -4.96
N VAL A 75 -6.03 0.01 -5.48
CA VAL A 75 -6.97 -0.77 -6.29
C VAL A 75 -8.19 -1.17 -5.46
N VAL A 76 -7.99 -1.71 -4.25
CA VAL A 76 -9.10 -2.18 -3.40
C VAL A 76 -9.96 -1.02 -2.89
N LEU A 77 -9.41 0.18 -2.69
CA LEU A 77 -10.17 1.34 -2.19
C LEU A 77 -10.87 2.15 -3.28
N SER A 78 -10.46 2.01 -4.54
CA SER A 78 -11.14 2.61 -5.69
C SER A 78 -12.35 1.78 -6.17
N ALA A 79 -12.30 0.45 -6.02
CA ALA A 79 -13.36 -0.45 -6.46
C ALA A 79 -14.75 -0.21 -5.81
N PRO A 80 -14.90 0.03 -4.49
CA PRO A 80 -16.19 0.31 -3.85
C PRO A 80 -16.85 1.59 -4.36
N ALA A 81 -16.05 2.61 -4.66
CA ALA A 81 -16.56 3.88 -5.18
C ALA A 81 -17.08 3.73 -6.63
N ALA A 82 -16.36 2.98 -7.47
CA ALA A 82 -16.79 2.67 -8.83
C ALA A 82 -18.06 1.82 -8.84
N LEU A 83 -18.10 0.74 -8.03
CA LEU A 83 -19.27 -0.11 -7.88
C LEU A 83 -20.47 0.66 -7.32
N PHE A 84 -20.26 1.55 -6.35
CA PHE A 84 -21.33 2.40 -5.82
C PHE A 84 -21.90 3.36 -6.89
N VAL A 85 -21.08 4.00 -7.72
CA VAL A 85 -21.57 4.89 -8.80
C VAL A 85 -22.37 4.12 -9.85
N ILE A 86 -21.95 2.90 -10.19
CA ILE A 86 -22.64 2.02 -11.14
C ILE A 86 -23.97 1.54 -10.55
N PHE A 87 -23.98 1.13 -9.28
CA PHE A 87 -25.17 0.57 -8.62
C PHE A 87 -26.18 1.64 -8.21
N ALA A 88 -25.72 2.83 -7.79
CA ALA A 88 -26.59 3.95 -7.41
C ALA A 88 -27.33 4.57 -8.60
N ARG A 89 -26.83 4.43 -9.83
CA ARG A 89 -27.60 4.78 -11.04
C ARG A 89 -28.80 3.86 -11.27
N ALA A 90 -28.84 2.68 -10.66
CA ALA A 90 -29.87 1.68 -10.90
C ALA A 90 -31.06 1.71 -9.90
N ARG A 91 -30.91 2.21 -8.67
CA ARG A 91 -32.00 2.34 -7.66
C ARG A 91 -31.77 3.51 -6.68
N ARG A 92 -32.86 4.12 -6.14
CA ARG A 92 -32.86 5.17 -5.08
C ARG A 92 -32.28 4.64 -3.76
N LEU A 93 -31.12 5.13 -3.30
CA LEU A 93 -30.29 4.40 -2.33
C LEU A 93 -29.58 5.28 -1.27
N GLN A 94 -30.26 5.60 -0.17
CA GLN A 94 -29.62 6.14 1.05
C GLN A 94 -28.86 5.08 1.91
N PRO A 95 -29.36 3.83 2.11
CA PRO A 95 -28.65 2.85 2.97
C PRO A 95 -27.41 2.25 2.30
N PHE A 96 -27.37 2.15 0.98
CA PHE A 96 -26.21 1.62 0.26
C PHE A 96 -25.04 2.63 0.23
N TYR A 97 -25.34 3.93 0.31
CA TYR A 97 -24.30 4.95 0.47
C TYR A 97 -23.56 4.76 1.79
N VAL A 98 -24.30 4.66 2.90
CA VAL A 98 -23.73 4.40 4.23
C VAL A 98 -22.95 3.08 4.25
N GLY A 99 -23.50 2.02 3.66
CA GLY A 99 -22.79 0.73 3.53
C GLY A 99 -21.47 0.82 2.76
N SER A 100 -21.45 1.55 1.64
CA SER A 100 -20.21 1.76 0.85
C SER A 100 -19.15 2.56 1.60
N VAL A 101 -19.57 3.54 2.40
CA VAL A 101 -18.68 4.36 3.23
C VAL A 101 -18.09 3.52 4.36
N VAL A 102 -18.90 2.73 5.06
CA VAL A 102 -18.44 1.84 6.14
C VAL A 102 -17.47 0.79 5.61
N ALA A 103 -17.78 0.15 4.46
CA ALA A 103 -16.90 -0.83 3.84
C ALA A 103 -15.54 -0.21 3.47
N ARG A 104 -15.54 1.04 2.97
CA ARG A 104 -14.30 1.77 2.67
C ARG A 104 -13.48 2.05 3.92
N ILE A 105 -14.10 2.52 5.01
CA ILE A 105 -13.41 2.78 6.28
C ILE A 105 -12.81 1.48 6.83
N ALA A 106 -13.58 0.39 6.82
CA ALA A 106 -13.11 -0.92 7.26
C ALA A 106 -11.93 -1.42 6.42
N ALA A 107 -11.97 -1.23 5.10
CA ALA A 107 -10.85 -1.56 4.22
C ALA A 107 -9.60 -0.71 4.54
N GLU A 108 -9.71 0.63 4.63
CA GLU A 108 -8.56 1.49 5.00
C GLU A 108 -7.96 1.04 6.34
N MET A 109 -8.79 0.79 7.36
CA MET A 109 -8.34 0.32 8.68
C MET A 109 -7.66 -1.05 8.61
N GLY A 110 -8.20 -1.98 7.82
CA GLY A 110 -7.61 -3.30 7.61
C GLY A 110 -6.23 -3.23 6.95
N PHE A 111 -6.07 -2.37 5.95
CA PHE A 111 -4.78 -2.14 5.31
C PHE A 111 -3.78 -1.46 6.24
N LEU A 112 -4.20 -0.46 7.01
CA LEU A 112 -3.34 0.21 8.02
C LEU A 112 -2.85 -0.79 9.07
N LEU A 113 -3.74 -1.64 9.59
CA LEU A 113 -3.38 -2.69 10.53
C LEU A 113 -2.45 -3.73 9.87
N GLY A 114 -2.75 -4.13 8.64
CA GLY A 114 -1.91 -5.05 7.87
C GLY A 114 -0.50 -4.51 7.68
N GLN A 115 -0.35 -3.23 7.33
CA GLN A 115 0.95 -2.58 7.17
C GLN A 115 1.72 -2.54 8.49
N ALA A 116 1.06 -2.14 9.58
CA ALA A 116 1.68 -2.08 10.90
C ALA A 116 2.16 -3.46 11.38
N LEU A 117 1.40 -4.52 11.07
CA LEU A 117 1.75 -5.89 11.45
C LEU A 117 2.82 -6.51 10.53
N LEU A 118 2.82 -6.23 9.23
CA LEU A 118 3.78 -6.81 8.27
C LEU A 118 5.15 -6.12 8.32
N TYR A 119 5.18 -4.79 8.35
CA TYR A 119 6.41 -4.00 8.19
C TYR A 119 6.93 -3.40 9.49
N GLY A 120 6.09 -3.33 10.53
CA GLY A 120 6.41 -2.61 11.76
C GLY A 120 6.55 -1.10 11.55
N PHE A 121 7.03 -0.39 12.58
CA PHE A 121 7.24 1.07 12.54
C PHE A 121 8.66 1.47 12.14
N ARG A 122 9.55 0.49 11.88
CA ARG A 122 10.96 0.76 11.60
C ARG A 122 11.60 -0.35 10.77
N VAL A 123 12.21 0.04 9.65
CA VAL A 123 12.97 -0.89 8.81
C VAL A 123 14.37 -1.07 9.42
N GLN A 124 14.75 -2.31 9.74
CA GLN A 124 16.10 -2.58 10.23
C GLN A 124 17.11 -2.52 9.08
N PRO A 125 18.30 -1.92 9.28
CA PRO A 125 19.31 -1.80 8.23
C PRO A 125 19.98 -3.12 7.87
N LEU A 126 19.89 -4.13 8.76
CA LEU A 126 20.57 -5.41 8.65
C LEU A 126 19.55 -6.55 8.70
N PHE A 127 19.59 -7.43 7.69
CA PHE A 127 18.81 -8.66 7.63
C PHE A 127 19.75 -9.86 7.56
N VAL A 128 19.60 -10.80 8.50
CA VAL A 128 20.47 -11.97 8.60
C VAL A 128 19.79 -13.20 7.99
N CYS A 129 20.35 -13.72 6.90
CA CYS A 129 19.73 -14.73 6.05
C CYS A 129 20.43 -16.10 6.17
N ARG A 130 19.64 -17.19 6.14
CA ARG A 130 20.12 -18.60 6.15
C ARG A 130 19.41 -19.50 5.12
N ARG A 131 18.83 -18.92 4.06
CA ARG A 131 18.15 -19.70 3.00
C ARG A 131 19.16 -20.29 2.01
N ARG A 132 18.80 -21.42 1.39
CA ARG A 132 19.53 -21.96 0.22
C ARG A 132 19.34 -21.01 -0.97
N PRO A 133 20.36 -20.72 -1.80
CA PRO A 133 21.66 -21.38 -1.94
C PRO A 133 22.81 -20.78 -1.10
N CYS A 134 22.54 -19.98 -0.07
CA CYS A 134 23.60 -19.34 0.70
C CYS A 134 24.46 -20.36 1.47
N PRO A 135 25.80 -20.23 1.46
CA PRO A 135 26.71 -21.25 2.02
C PRO A 135 26.71 -21.30 3.55
N HIS A 136 26.37 -20.18 4.17
CA HIS A 136 26.33 -19.97 5.62
C HIS A 136 25.36 -18.84 5.93
N ARG A 137 25.30 -18.44 7.20
CA ARG A 137 24.56 -17.25 7.62
C ARG A 137 25.23 -16.02 7.00
N VAL A 138 24.50 -15.28 6.17
CA VAL A 138 24.97 -14.07 5.49
C VAL A 138 24.22 -12.86 6.02
N ASP A 139 24.93 -11.73 6.03
CA ASP A 139 24.44 -10.44 6.44
C ASP A 139 24.10 -9.64 5.18
N CYS A 140 22.85 -9.20 5.09
CA CYS A 140 22.37 -8.37 4.01
C CYS A 140 21.94 -7.00 4.52
N PHE A 141 22.28 -5.96 3.77
CA PHE A 141 22.07 -4.56 4.13
C PHE A 141 20.97 -3.95 3.25
N VAL A 142 20.01 -3.30 3.91
CA VAL A 142 18.87 -2.64 3.25
C VAL A 142 19.27 -1.23 2.86
N SER A 143 18.95 -0.81 1.64
CA SER A 143 19.24 0.55 1.18
C SER A 143 18.29 1.58 1.80
N ARG A 144 18.84 2.76 2.12
CA ARG A 144 18.14 3.94 2.63
C ARG A 144 17.09 3.65 3.73
N PRO A 145 17.45 2.92 4.80
CA PRO A 145 16.49 2.48 5.81
C PRO A 145 15.81 3.66 6.53
N THR A 146 16.50 4.79 6.66
CA THR A 146 15.96 6.02 7.25
C THR A 146 14.96 6.72 6.33
N GLU A 147 15.20 6.74 5.01
CA GLU A 147 14.28 7.32 4.03
C GLU A 147 13.01 6.48 3.90
N LYS A 148 13.13 5.15 3.95
CA LYS A 148 11.99 4.22 3.93
C LYS A 148 11.16 4.20 5.23
N THR A 149 11.70 4.78 6.31
CA THR A 149 10.99 4.89 7.59
C THR A 149 10.19 6.21 7.71
N VAL A 150 10.58 7.25 6.96
CA VAL A 150 9.94 8.59 6.96
C VAL A 150 8.79 8.62 5.96
#